data_AF-A0A937MHS8-F1
#
_entry.id   AF-A0A937MHS8-F1
#
_cell.length_a   1.000
_cell.length_b   1.000
_cell.length_c   1.000
_cell.angle_alpha   90.00
_cell.angle_beta   90.00
_cell.angle_gamma   90.00
#
_symmetry.space_group_name_H-M   'P 1'
#
loop_
_entity.id
_entity.type
_entity.pdbx_description
1 polymer ?
#
loop_
_entity_poly.entity_id
_entity_poly.type
_entity_poly.pdbx_seq_one_letter_code
_entity_poly.pdbx_strand_id
1 'polypeptide(L)'
;MSRSYEVYAFKSGNWNIDSVYDDRQQAMYEARVLLESRHLSGVQVIEENFDEDSGETFSKIIFQRTKGTEEPRKKAKAAEKATKASAAATVTKRKEKDDGFVRYIIILVLSVGGIGLGLIALLFFVMQSLG
;
A
#
# COMPACT_ATOMS: atom_id res chain seq x y z
N MET A 1 4.18 22.81 12.27
CA MET A 1 3.11 21.79 12.35
C MET A 1 2.28 21.84 11.08
N SER A 2 2.48 20.88 10.18
CA SER A 2 1.70 20.74 8.94
C SER A 2 0.70 19.61 9.06
N ARG A 3 -0.45 19.75 8.39
CA ARG A 3 -1.49 18.71 8.36
C ARG A 3 -1.85 18.39 6.91
N SER A 4 -2.07 17.11 6.64
CA SER A 4 -2.59 16.62 5.38
C SER A 4 -3.66 15.55 5.63
N TYR A 5 -4.50 15.34 4.63
CA TYR A 5 -5.64 14.44 4.68
C TYR A 5 -5.60 13.51 3.48
N GLU A 6 -5.36 12.23 3.71
CA GLU A 6 -5.32 11.21 2.67
C GLU A 6 -6.65 10.48 2.59
N VAL A 7 -7.21 10.42 1.39
CA VAL A 7 -8.43 9.66 1.09
C VAL A 7 -8.04 8.34 0.45
N TYR A 8 -8.47 7.23 1.05
CA TYR A 8 -8.26 5.89 0.52
C TYR A 8 -9.57 5.28 0.03
N ALA A 9 -9.49 4.60 -1.11
CA ALA A 9 -10.56 3.80 -1.67
C ALA A 9 -10.27 2.30 -1.50
N PHE A 10 -11.28 1.54 -1.07
CA PHE A 10 -11.20 0.08 -0.98
C PHE A 10 -11.81 -0.56 -2.23
N LYS A 11 -10.95 -1.19 -3.03
CA LYS A 11 -11.32 -1.84 -4.29
C LYS A 11 -10.56 -3.16 -4.44
N SER A 12 -11.27 -4.21 -4.84
CA SER A 12 -10.69 -5.54 -5.09
C SER A 12 -9.85 -6.09 -3.93
N GLY A 13 -10.29 -5.88 -2.69
CA GLY A 13 -9.62 -6.38 -1.49
C GLY A 13 -8.47 -5.52 -0.96
N ASN A 14 -8.15 -4.39 -1.62
CA ASN A 14 -7.01 -3.54 -1.26
C ASN A 14 -7.43 -2.09 -1.02
N TRP A 15 -6.75 -1.45 -0.07
CA TRP A 15 -6.82 0.00 0.15
C TRP A 15 -5.80 0.69 -0.74
N ASN A 16 -6.23 1.67 -1.53
CA ASN A 16 -5.35 2.50 -2.35
C ASN A 16 -5.61 3.97 -2.05
N ILE A 17 -4.56 4.79 -2.06
CA ILE A 17 -4.70 6.25 -1.99
C ILE A 17 -5.38 6.69 -3.28
N ASP A 18 -6.49 7.41 -3.11
CA ASP A 18 -7.21 8.04 -4.20
C ASP A 18 -6.74 9.49 -4.38
N SER A 19 -6.72 10.25 -3.28
CA SER A 19 -6.41 11.68 -3.29
C SER A 19 -5.85 12.16 -1.95
N VAL A 20 -5.14 13.29 -1.96
CA VAL A 20 -4.54 13.94 -0.78
C VAL A 20 -4.93 15.42 -0.78
N TYR A 21 -5.30 15.95 0.38
CA TYR A 21 -5.77 17.32 0.56
C TYR A 21 -5.15 17.98 1.78
N ASP A 22 -5.00 19.31 1.74
CA ASP A 22 -4.60 20.10 2.91
C ASP A 22 -5.81 20.50 3.77
N ASP A 23 -7.01 20.49 3.19
CA ASP A 23 -8.25 20.82 3.88
C ASP A 23 -9.07 19.58 4.27
N ARG A 24 -9.48 19.55 5.54
CA ARG A 24 -10.26 18.45 6.10
C ARG A 24 -11.64 18.33 5.46
N GLN A 25 -12.32 19.44 5.20
CA GLN A 25 -13.69 19.40 4.70
C GLN A 25 -13.72 18.90 3.27
N GLN A 26 -12.76 19.32 2.45
CA GLN A 26 -12.58 18.86 1.09
C GLN A 26 -12.31 17.35 1.05
N ALA A 27 -11.37 16.83 1.85
CA ALA A 27 -11.13 15.40 1.95
C ALA A 27 -12.37 14.60 2.39
N MET A 28 -13.11 15.14 3.36
CA MET A 28 -14.35 14.51 3.85
C MET A 28 -15.49 14.54 2.83
N TYR A 29 -15.57 15.60 2.01
CA TYR A 29 -16.53 15.69 0.91
C TYR A 29 -16.21 14.66 -0.16
N GLU A 30 -14.95 14.61 -0.62
CA GLU A 30 -14.51 13.66 -1.63
C GLU A 30 -14.73 12.21 -1.18
N ALA A 31 -14.40 11.91 0.08
CA ALA A 31 -14.62 10.59 0.65
C ALA A 31 -16.10 10.15 0.63
N ARG A 32 -17.04 11.09 0.77
CA ARG A 32 -18.48 10.80 0.66
C ARG A 32 -18.88 10.56 -0.79
N VAL A 33 -18.39 11.38 -1.71
CA VAL A 33 -18.63 11.21 -3.17
C VAL A 33 -18.11 9.85 -3.64
N LEU A 34 -16.89 9.47 -3.26
CA LEU A 34 -16.32 8.16 -3.56
C LEU A 34 -17.15 7.01 -2.98
N LEU A 35 -17.72 7.19 -1.79
CA LEU A 35 -18.58 6.18 -1.18
C LEU A 35 -19.86 5.94 -1.99
N GLU A 36 -20.33 6.91 -2.77
CA GLU A 36 -21.49 6.72 -3.66
C GLU A 36 -21.15 5.85 -4.89
N SER A 37 -19.87 5.75 -5.26
CA SER A 37 -19.41 4.94 -6.41
C SER A 37 -19.70 3.45 -6.24
N ARG A 38 -20.38 2.84 -7.22
CA ARG A 38 -20.77 1.41 -7.18
C ARG A 38 -19.58 0.44 -7.16
N HIS A 39 -18.42 0.86 -7.66
CA HIS A 39 -17.25 0.00 -7.80
C HIS A 39 -16.34 -0.03 -6.56
N LEU A 40 -16.61 0.84 -5.58
CA LEU A 40 -15.85 0.93 -4.35
C LEU A 40 -16.64 0.27 -3.22
N SER A 41 -15.95 -0.60 -2.49
CA SER A 41 -16.51 -1.35 -1.36
C SER A 41 -16.24 -0.66 -0.02
N GLY A 42 -15.48 0.44 -0.02
CA GLY A 42 -15.24 1.25 1.17
C GLY A 42 -14.37 2.46 0.88
N VAL A 43 -14.37 3.39 1.83
CA VAL A 43 -13.59 4.62 1.81
C VAL A 43 -13.11 4.92 3.23
N GLN A 44 -11.88 5.42 3.37
CA GLN A 44 -11.35 5.92 4.63
C GLN A 44 -10.61 7.24 4.42
N VAL A 45 -10.58 8.08 5.45
CA VAL A 45 -9.77 9.31 5.47
C VAL A 45 -8.83 9.25 6.66
N ILE A 46 -7.55 9.46 6.40
CA ILE A 46 -6.49 9.57 7.40
C ILE A 46 -6.05 11.03 7.48
N GLU A 47 -6.03 11.58 8.68
CA GLU A 47 -5.35 12.83 9.01
C GLU A 47 -3.90 12.50 9.38
N GLU A 48 -2.96 13.16 8.73
CA GLU A 48 -1.55 13.14 9.08
C GLU A 48 -1.15 14.51 9.63
N ASN A 49 -0.45 14.51 10.76
CA ASN A 49 0.07 15.71 11.40
C ASN A 49 1.58 15.53 11.59
N PHE A 50 2.34 16.45 11.03
CA PHE A 50 3.79 16.48 11.13
C PHE A 50 4.21 17.60 12.07
N ASP A 51 4.91 17.23 13.14
CA ASP A 51 5.51 18.15 14.07
C ASP A 51 6.97 18.42 13.68
N GLU A 52 7.21 19.61 13.14
CA GLU A 52 8.54 20.04 12.68
C GLU A 52 9.55 20.18 13.83
N ASP A 53 9.08 20.44 15.06
CA ASP A 53 9.95 20.66 16.21
C ASP A 53 10.54 19.35 16.74
N SER A 54 9.73 18.28 16.74
CA SER A 54 10.14 16.93 17.17
C SER A 54 10.54 16.01 16.02
N GLY A 55 10.17 16.35 14.78
CA GLY A 55 10.31 15.48 13.62
C GLY A 55 9.34 14.28 13.63
N GLU A 56 8.35 14.29 14.51
CA GLU A 56 7.40 13.19 14.67
C GLU A 56 6.19 13.34 13.73
N THR A 57 5.73 12.22 13.18
CA THR A 57 4.51 12.14 12.37
C THR A 57 3.43 11.37 13.12
N PHE A 58 2.24 11.95 13.22
CA PHE A 58 1.05 11.34 13.82
C PHE A 58 -0.03 11.14 12.78
N SER A 59 -0.50 9.90 12.63
CA SER A 59 -1.60 9.58 11.71
C SER A 59 -2.84 9.12 12.47
N LYS A 60 -4.02 9.60 12.07
CA LYS A 60 -5.30 9.29 12.70
C LYS A 60 -6.38 9.08 11.65
N ILE A 61 -7.10 7.96 11.74
CA ILE A 61 -8.28 7.74 10.90
C ILE A 61 -9.42 8.65 11.40
N ILE A 62 -9.90 9.54 10.53
CA ILE A 62 -10.98 10.49 10.86
C ILE A 62 -12.32 10.12 10.22
N PHE A 63 -12.31 9.26 9.21
CA PHE A 63 -13.50 8.71 8.57
C PHE A 63 -13.21 7.30 8.05
N GLN A 64 -14.16 6.38 8.20
CA GLN A 64 -14.09 5.05 7.60
C GLN A 64 -15.50 4.50 7.40
N ARG A 65 -15.78 4.02 6.19
CA ARG A 65 -17.03 3.35 5.82
C ARG A 65 -16.74 2.23 4.83
N THR A 66 -17.35 1.07 5.05
CA THR A 66 -17.35 -0.06 4.10
C THR A 66 -18.79 -0.44 3.76
N LYS A 67 -19.06 -0.74 2.50
CA LYS A 67 -20.37 -1.21 2.04
C LYS A 67 -20.53 -2.68 2.42
N GLY A 68 -21.66 -3.04 3.00
CA GLY A 68 -21.96 -4.41 3.42
C GLY A 68 -21.46 -4.80 4.82
N THR A 69 -20.78 -3.91 5.54
CA THR A 69 -20.47 -4.07 6.97
C THR A 69 -21.18 -2.97 7.76
N GLU A 70 -22.50 -3.10 7.91
CA GLU A 70 -23.21 -2.38 8.97
C GLU A 70 -22.92 -3.06 10.31
N GLU A 71 -21.68 -3.01 10.78
CA GLU A 71 -21.43 -3.22 12.20
C GLU A 71 -21.67 -1.91 12.95
N PRO A 72 -22.43 -1.94 14.06
CA PRO A 72 -22.71 -0.75 14.85
C PRO A 72 -21.39 -0.23 15.41
N ARG A 73 -21.10 1.05 15.13
CA ARG A 73 -19.97 1.82 15.66
C ARG A 73 -19.63 1.41 17.11
N LYS A 74 -18.64 0.54 17.30
CA LYS A 74 -17.99 0.37 18.59
C LYS A 74 -17.22 1.66 18.85
N LYS A 75 -17.83 2.46 19.71
CA LYS A 75 -17.33 3.71 20.29
C LYS A 75 -15.81 3.69 20.44
N ALA A 76 -15.20 4.75 19.92
CA ALA A 76 -13.86 5.20 20.27
C ALA A 76 -13.66 5.14 21.80
N LYS A 77 -12.97 4.09 22.26
CA LYS A 77 -12.36 3.98 23.59
C LYS A 77 -11.13 3.08 23.48
N ALA A 78 -10.08 3.59 22.84
CA ALA A 78 -8.72 3.05 22.94
C ALA A 78 -7.73 4.04 22.32
N ALA A 79 -7.57 5.22 22.91
CA ALA A 79 -6.42 6.09 22.63
C ALA A 79 -6.14 6.98 23.85
N GLU A 80 -6.12 6.38 25.03
CA GLU A 80 -5.55 6.98 26.24
C GLU A 80 -4.91 5.86 27.07
N LYS A 81 -3.80 5.32 26.56
CA LYS A 81 -2.73 4.61 27.28
C LYS A 81 -1.86 3.85 26.27
N ALA A 82 -0.86 4.53 25.73
CA ALA A 82 0.35 3.86 25.23
C ALA A 82 1.49 4.87 25.04
N THR A 83 1.68 5.81 25.96
CA THR A 83 3.02 6.35 26.21
C THR A 83 3.63 5.54 27.34
N LYS A 84 4.77 4.92 27.04
CA LYS A 84 5.69 4.19 27.95
C LYS A 84 5.28 2.76 28.32
N ALA A 85 5.57 1.81 27.42
CA ALA A 85 6.27 0.57 27.77
C ALA A 85 6.65 -0.21 26.51
N SER A 86 7.92 -0.63 26.44
CA SER A 86 8.51 -1.62 25.52
C SER A 86 8.81 -1.11 24.10
N ALA A 87 10.04 -0.93 23.61
CA ALA A 87 11.33 -1.56 23.92
C ALA A 87 11.20 -3.08 24.13
N ALA A 88 11.45 -3.83 23.06
CA ALA A 88 11.43 -5.29 22.92
C ALA A 88 10.07 -5.93 22.55
N ALA A 89 9.73 -5.85 21.27
CA ALA A 89 9.12 -6.98 20.54
C ALA A 89 9.30 -6.76 19.03
N THR A 90 10.43 -7.20 18.49
CA THR A 90 10.60 -7.42 17.05
C THR A 90 9.65 -8.53 16.62
N VAL A 91 8.40 -8.17 16.33
CA VAL A 91 7.49 -9.04 15.59
C VAL A 91 7.87 -8.90 14.12
N THR A 92 8.84 -9.71 13.71
CA THR A 92 9.13 -9.96 12.30
C THR A 92 7.89 -10.60 11.69
N LYS A 93 6.93 -9.78 11.22
CA LYS A 93 5.88 -10.23 10.31
C LYS A 93 6.63 -10.79 9.09
N ARG A 94 6.73 -12.12 9.01
CA ARG A 94 7.11 -12.82 7.80
C ARG A 94 6.17 -12.32 6.72
N LYS A 95 6.68 -11.48 5.81
CA LYS A 95 6.05 -11.18 4.53
C LYS A 95 5.79 -12.54 3.88
N GLU A 96 4.52 -12.92 3.79
CA GLU A 96 4.07 -13.94 2.86
C GLU A 96 4.56 -13.48 1.49
N LYS A 97 5.54 -14.21 0.94
CA LYS A 97 6.06 -13.92 -0.39
C LYS A 97 4.92 -14.20 -1.35
N ASP A 98 4.52 -13.17 -2.08
CA ASP A 98 3.57 -13.30 -3.18
C ASP A 98 4.18 -14.28 -4.21
N ASP A 99 3.67 -15.50 -4.23
CA ASP A 99 4.11 -16.58 -5.13
C ASP A 99 3.98 -16.15 -6.60
N GLY A 100 3.07 -15.22 -6.90
CA GLY A 100 2.94 -14.61 -8.23
C GLY A 100 4.17 -13.82 -8.64
N PHE A 101 4.76 -13.05 -7.71
CA PHE A 101 5.94 -12.24 -7.96
C PHE A 101 7.20 -13.11 -8.15
N VAL A 102 7.36 -14.15 -7.31
CA VAL A 102 8.49 -15.11 -7.45
C VAL A 102 8.38 -15.87 -8.78
N ARG A 103 7.18 -16.33 -9.15
CA ARG A 103 6.95 -16.99 -10.43
C ARG A 103 7.23 -16.07 -11.62
N TYR A 104 6.85 -14.79 -11.54
CA TYR A 104 7.15 -13.80 -12.57
C TYR A 104 8.66 -13.57 -12.73
N ILE A 105 9.40 -13.42 -11.62
CA ILE A 105 10.87 -13.28 -11.66
C ILE A 105 11.54 -14.51 -12.28
N ILE A 106 11.11 -15.73 -11.92
CA ILE A 106 11.67 -16.96 -12.49
C ILE A 106 11.43 -17.02 -14.00
N ILE A 107 10.21 -16.73 -14.46
CA ILE A 107 9.90 -16.71 -15.89
C ILE A 107 10.74 -15.66 -16.61
N LEU A 108 10.84 -14.44 -16.06
CA LEU A 108 11.62 -13.36 -16.66
C LEU A 108 13.10 -13.73 -16.81
N VAL A 109 13.72 -14.29 -15.77
CA VAL A 109 15.12 -14.72 -15.81
C VAL A 109 15.34 -15.85 -16.82
N LEU A 110 14.44 -16.83 -16.90
CA LEU A 110 14.53 -17.91 -17.88
C LEU A 110 14.33 -17.40 -19.32
N SER A 111 13.41 -16.46 -19.55
CA SER A 111 13.18 -15.87 -20.86
C SER A 111 14.38 -15.03 -21.32
N VAL A 112 14.88 -14.13 -20.48
CA VAL A 112 16.01 -13.25 -20.84
C VAL A 112 17.32 -14.05 -20.90
N GLY A 113 17.56 -14.94 -19.94
CA GLY A 113 18.76 -15.78 -19.88
C GLY A 113 18.82 -16.81 -21.02
N GLY A 114 17.70 -17.45 -21.35
CA GLY A 114 17.63 -18.43 -22.44
C GLY A 114 17.87 -17.80 -23.82
N ILE A 115 17.30 -16.62 -24.08
CA ILE A 115 17.51 -15.90 -25.34
C ILE A 115 18.97 -15.40 -25.44
N GLY A 116 19.50 -14.81 -24.36
CA GLY A 116 20.88 -14.31 -24.33
C GLY A 116 21.92 -15.42 -24.51
N LEU A 117 21.81 -16.50 -23.73
CA LEU A 117 22.73 -17.65 -23.82
C LEU A 117 22.59 -18.40 -25.15
N GLY A 118 21.38 -18.51 -25.70
CA GLY A 118 21.14 -19.11 -27.01
C GLY A 118 21.82 -18.35 -28.14
N LEU A 119 21.73 -17.01 -28.14
CA LEU A 119 22.39 -16.16 -29.14
C LEU A 119 23.92 -16.23 -29.01
N ILE A 120 24.46 -16.23 -27.79
CA ILE A 120 25.91 -16.35 -27.56
C ILE A 120 26.41 -17.72 -28.02
N ALA A 121 25.71 -18.80 -27.70
CA ALA A 121 26.06 -20.15 -28.15
C ALA A 121 25.98 -20.28 -29.69
N LEU A 122 24.97 -19.65 -30.31
CA LEU A 122 24.83 -19.64 -31.77
C LEU A 122 25.97 -18.87 -32.45
N LEU A 123 26.36 -17.70 -31.91
CA LEU A 123 27.51 -16.95 -32.42
C LEU A 123 28.82 -17.75 -32.28
N PHE A 124 29.01 -18.44 -31.16
CA PHE A 124 30.19 -19.27 -30.93
C PHE A 124 30.24 -20.47 -31.90
N PHE A 125 29.08 -21.11 -32.15
CA PHE A 125 28.97 -22.20 -33.11
C PHE A 125 29.25 -21.75 -34.55
N VAL A 126 28.71 -20.61 -34.96
CA VAL A 126 28.99 -20.01 -36.29
C VAL A 126 30.46 -19.64 -36.42
N MET A 127 31.09 -19.14 -35.35
CA MET A 127 32.52 -18.80 -35.39
C MET A 127 33.41 -20.04 -35.49
N GLN A 128 33.02 -21.17 -34.90
CA GLN A 128 33.73 -22.45 -35.07
C GLN A 128 33.49 -23.14 -36.41
N SER A 129 32.37 -22.88 -37.10
CA SER A 129 32.09 -23.50 -38.40
C SER A 129 32.71 -22.75 -39.59
N LEU A 130 33.15 -21.50 -39.39
CA LEU A 130 33.81 -20.67 -40.41
C LEU A 130 35.35 -20.69 -40.33
N GLY A 131 35.95 -21.32 -39.32
CA GLY A 131 37.40 -21.51 -39.18
C GLY A 131 37.83 -22.92 -39.55
#